data_AF-A0A0M4LIP9-F1
#
_entry.id   AF-A0A0M4LIP9-F1
#
_cell.length_a   1.000
_cell.length_b   1.000
_cell.length_c   1.000
_cell.angle_alpha   90.00
_cell.angle_beta   90.00
_cell.angle_gamma   90.00
#
_symmetry.space_group_name_H-M   'P 1'
#
loop_
_entity.id
_entity.type
_entity.pdbx_description
1 polymer ?
#
loop_
_entity_poly.entity_id
_entity_poly.type
_entity_poly.pdbx_seq_one_letter_code
_entity_poly.pdbx_strand_id
1 'polypeptide(L)'
;MMIVEDILLAARPALEAILTPNELEHTRMDVVTAKGEPVTSSTIISADLLLRVFVYDEQMGFWLYPPEGADGFTARLRSELQDFVAESSFGWGELRG
;
A
#
# COMPACT_ATOMS: atom_id res chain seq x y z
N MET A 1 11.23 -15.29 0.22
CA MET A 1 10.63 -14.83 1.49
C MET A 1 10.90 -13.35 1.55
N MET A 2 9.84 -12.53 1.58
CA MET A 2 9.98 -11.07 1.52
C MET A 2 10.14 -10.49 2.92
N ILE A 3 10.84 -9.36 3.01
CA ILE A 3 10.88 -8.48 4.18
C ILE A 3 10.05 -7.22 3.93
N VAL A 4 9.86 -6.39 4.95
CA VAL A 4 9.15 -5.11 4.85
C VAL A 4 9.74 -4.20 3.78
N GLU A 5 11.06 -4.15 3.63
CA GLU A 5 11.71 -3.37 2.56
C GLU A 5 11.27 -3.82 1.16
N ASP A 6 11.19 -5.13 0.90
CA ASP A 6 10.73 -5.66 -0.38
C ASP A 6 9.28 -5.24 -0.67
N ILE A 7 8.42 -5.22 0.35
CA ILE A 7 7.02 -4.78 0.24
C ILE A 7 6.94 -3.30 -0.12
N LEU A 8 7.72 -2.45 0.56
CA LEU A 8 7.71 -1.02 0.29
C LEU A 8 8.21 -0.71 -1.13
N LEU A 9 9.20 -1.47 -1.62
CA LEU A 9 9.67 -1.38 -3.00
C LEU A 9 8.62 -1.88 -4.00
N ALA A 10 7.98 -3.02 -3.72
CA ALA A 10 6.94 -3.60 -4.57
C ALA A 10 5.65 -2.77 -4.58
N ALA A 11 5.40 -1.94 -3.56
CA ALA A 11 4.23 -1.06 -3.54
C ALA A 11 4.38 0.12 -4.52
N ARG A 12 5.61 0.50 -4.85
CA ARG A 12 5.91 1.69 -5.66
C ARG A 12 5.28 1.64 -7.05
N PRO A 13 5.39 0.56 -7.85
CA PRO A 13 4.75 0.50 -9.16
C PRO A 13 3.21 0.55 -9.08
N ALA A 14 2.61 0.00 -8.03
CA ALA A 14 1.15 0.06 -7.83
C ALA A 14 0.68 1.50 -7.57
N LEU A 15 1.40 2.23 -6.70
CA LEU A 15 1.12 3.64 -6.42
C LEU A 15 1.30 4.51 -7.67
N GLU A 16 2.40 4.33 -8.41
CA GLU A 16 2.70 5.11 -9.62
C GLU A 16 1.70 4.86 -10.76
N ALA A 17 1.02 3.72 -10.77
CA ALA A 17 -0.01 3.41 -11.75
C ALA A 17 -1.36 4.08 -11.46
N ILE A 18 -1.66 4.39 -10.19
CA ILE A 18 -3.00 4.85 -9.76
C ILE A 18 -3.01 6.33 -9.34
N LEU A 19 -1.95 6.78 -8.67
CA LEU A 19 -1.87 8.12 -8.11
C LEU A 19 -1.26 9.10 -9.11
N THR A 20 -1.74 10.34 -9.07
CA THR A 20 -1.13 11.46 -9.80
C THR A 20 0.22 11.82 -9.18
N PRO A 21 1.11 12.54 -9.90
CA PRO A 21 2.38 12.99 -9.34
C PRO A 21 2.24 13.78 -8.04
N ASN A 22 1.24 14.66 -7.95
CA ASN A 22 1.00 15.46 -6.73
C ASN A 22 0.57 14.58 -5.55
N GLU A 23 -0.30 13.60 -5.77
CA GLU A 23 -0.71 12.65 -4.72
C GLU A 23 0.45 11.76 -4.26
N LEU A 24 1.29 11.32 -5.20
CA LEU A 24 2.50 10.54 -4.89
C LEU A 24 3.46 11.30 -3.98
N GLU A 25 3.65 12.61 -4.23
CA GLU A 25 4.47 13.47 -3.37
C GLU A 25 3.92 13.60 -1.94
N HIS A 26 2.61 13.43 -1.78
CA HIS A 26 1.91 13.47 -0.49
C HIS A 26 1.60 12.06 0.05
N THR A 27 2.17 11.01 -0.54
CA THR A 27 1.99 9.63 -0.10
C THR A 27 3.06 9.23 0.89
N ARG A 28 2.64 8.64 2.02
CA ARG A 28 3.56 7.92 2.94
C ARG A 28 3.06 6.50 3.18
N MET A 29 4.00 5.60 3.46
CA MET A 29 3.71 4.21 3.78
C MET A 29 4.45 3.78 5.04
N ASP A 30 3.83 2.89 5.80
CA ASP A 30 4.50 2.13 6.84
C ASP A 30 3.89 0.72 6.97
N VAL A 31 4.60 -0.17 7.65
CA VAL A 31 4.10 -1.51 7.99
C VAL A 31 3.99 -1.61 9.50
N VAL A 32 2.87 -2.16 9.96
CA VAL A 32 2.57 -2.33 11.37
C VAL A 32 2.04 -3.73 11.66
N THR A 33 2.09 -4.13 12.93
CA THR A 33 1.38 -5.33 13.40
C THR A 33 -0.14 -5.11 13.39
N ALA A 34 -0.92 -6.16 13.58
CA ALA A 34 -2.37 -6.08 13.78
C ALA A 34 -2.81 -5.16 14.94
N LYS A 35 -1.90 -4.80 15.86
CA LYS A 35 -2.15 -3.84 16.95
C LYS A 35 -1.73 -2.41 16.61
N GLY A 36 -1.21 -2.17 15.41
CA GLY A 36 -0.72 -0.86 14.97
C GLY A 36 0.71 -0.54 15.42
N GLU A 37 1.47 -1.53 15.89
CA GLU A 37 2.84 -1.33 16.35
C GLU A 37 3.79 -1.31 15.14
N PRO A 38 4.71 -0.33 15.03
CA PRO A 38 5.64 -0.27 13.90
C PRO A 38 6.62 -1.45 13.91
N VAL A 39 6.96 -1.93 12.72
CA VAL A 39 7.97 -2.98 12.53
C VAL A 39 9.20 -2.45 11.78
N THR A 40 10.31 -3.18 11.85
CA THR A 40 11.56 -2.81 11.18
C THR A 40 11.54 -3.19 9.70
N SER A 41 12.31 -2.50 8.87
CA SER A 41 12.44 -2.81 7.43
C SER A 41 12.94 -4.24 7.16
N SER A 42 13.73 -4.80 8.07
CA SER A 42 14.24 -6.18 8.01
C SER A 42 13.26 -7.25 8.52
N THR A 43 12.08 -6.86 9.00
CA THR A 43 11.07 -7.81 9.50
C THR A 43 10.56 -8.67 8.34
N ILE A 44 10.53 -9.98 8.54
CA ILE A 44 9.97 -10.94 7.58
C ILE A 44 8.46 -10.75 7.51
N ILE A 45 7.90 -10.78 6.30
CA ILE A 45 6.46 -10.66 6.10
C ILE A 45 5.71 -11.87 6.65
N SER A 46 4.70 -11.58 7.47
CA SER A 46 3.78 -12.54 8.08
C SER A 46 2.33 -12.05 7.93
N ALA A 47 1.37 -12.96 8.12
CA ALA A 47 -0.06 -12.69 7.88
C ALA A 47 -0.71 -11.72 8.90
N ASP A 48 0.02 -11.37 9.96
CA ASP A 48 -0.39 -10.44 11.01
C ASP A 48 0.15 -9.01 10.79
N LEU A 49 0.79 -8.77 9.64
CA LEU A 49 1.29 -7.45 9.26
C LEU A 49 0.34 -6.74 8.29
N LEU A 50 0.24 -5.42 8.48
CA LEU A 50 -0.62 -4.52 7.72
C LEU A 50 0.26 -3.42 7.11
N LEU A 51 0.21 -3.29 5.78
CA LEU A 51 0.69 -2.08 5.10
C LEU A 51 -0.36 -0.99 5.30
N ARG A 52 0.06 0.19 5.74
CA ARG A 52 -0.78 1.39 5.72
C ARG A 52 -0.26 2.33 4.66
N VAL A 53 -1.15 2.77 3.79
CA VAL A 53 -0.87 3.80 2.78
C VAL A 53 -1.68 5.01 3.19
N PHE A 54 -1.01 6.15 3.25
CA PHE A 54 -1.62 7.44 3.55
C PHE A 54 -1.40 8.36 2.36
N VAL A 55 -2.47 8.97 1.88
CA VAL A 55 -2.44 9.97 0.80
C VAL A 55 -3.15 11.20 1.33
N TYR A 56 -2.44 12.32 1.44
CA TYR A 56 -2.89 13.49 2.21
C TYR A 56 -3.27 13.12 3.66
N ASP A 57 -4.52 13.35 4.07
CA ASP A 57 -5.09 13.05 5.39
C ASP A 57 -5.91 11.74 5.42
N GLU A 58 -6.00 11.04 4.30
CA GLU A 58 -6.73 9.78 4.17
C GLU A 58 -5.82 8.56 4.26
N GLN A 59 -6.36 7.43 4.72
CA GLN A 59 -5.60 6.20 4.98
C GLN A 59 -6.34 4.97 4.47
N MET A 60 -5.61 4.06 3.81
CA MET A 60 -6.03 2.66 3.61
C MET A 60 -5.12 1.70 4.40
N GLY A 61 -5.69 0.57 4.79
CA GLY A 61 -4.97 -0.57 5.35
C GLY A 61 -5.02 -1.76 4.39
N PHE A 62 -3.90 -2.46 4.23
CA PHE A 62 -3.75 -3.57 3.31
C PHE A 62 -3.02 -4.75 3.99
N TRP A 63 -3.74 -5.85 4.22
CA TRP A 63 -3.16 -7.04 4.86
C TRP A 63 -2.12 -7.72 3.95
N LEU A 64 -1.00 -8.12 4.54
CA LEU A 64 0.08 -8.80 3.84
C LEU A 64 -0.13 -10.32 3.90
N TYR A 65 0.09 -11.00 2.77
CA TYR A 65 -0.05 -12.46 2.67
C TYR A 65 1.30 -13.09 2.29
N PRO A 66 1.96 -13.85 3.20
CA PRO A 66 3.29 -14.41 2.97
C PRO A 66 3.49 -15.38 1.79
N PRO A 67 2.49 -16.17 1.33
CA PRO A 67 2.69 -17.00 0.14
C PRO A 67 2.69 -16.19 -1.17
N GLU A 68 2.42 -14.89 -1.11
CA GLU A 68 2.37 -13.98 -2.25
C GLU A 68 3.78 -13.52 -2.64
N GLY A 69 4.09 -13.49 -3.94
CA GLY A 69 5.31 -12.86 -4.47
C GLY A 69 5.09 -11.37 -4.76
N ALA A 70 6.17 -10.64 -5.05
CA ALA A 70 6.12 -9.19 -5.31
C ALA A 70 5.11 -8.81 -6.41
N ASP A 71 5.06 -9.56 -7.53
CA ASP A 71 4.12 -9.27 -8.62
C ASP A 71 2.66 -9.45 -8.21
N GLY A 72 2.36 -10.52 -7.46
CA GLY A 72 1.02 -10.79 -6.93
C GLY A 72 0.59 -9.69 -5.96
N PHE A 73 1.49 -9.33 -5.03
CA PHE A 73 1.29 -8.25 -4.09
C PHE A 73 1.02 -6.93 -4.79
N THR A 74 1.83 -6.57 -5.80
CA THR A 74 1.69 -5.34 -6.59
C THR A 74 0.34 -5.29 -7.28
N ALA A 75 -0.09 -6.39 -7.92
CA ALA A 75 -1.37 -6.46 -8.60
C ALA A 75 -2.56 -6.30 -7.64
N ARG A 76 -2.51 -6.96 -6.47
CA ARG A 76 -3.56 -6.88 -5.46
C ARG A 76 -3.62 -5.49 -4.83
N LEU A 77 -2.47 -4.91 -4.48
CA LEU A 77 -2.40 -3.54 -3.95
C LEU A 77 -2.93 -2.53 -4.96
N ARG A 78 -2.62 -2.69 -6.25
CA ARG A 78 -3.16 -1.83 -7.30
C ARG A 78 -4.68 -1.88 -7.35
N SER A 79 -5.28 -3.07 -7.24
CA SER A 79 -6.74 -3.23 -7.20
C SER A 79 -7.35 -2.49 -5.99
N GLU A 80 -6.79 -2.68 -4.80
CA GLU A 80 -7.29 -2.02 -3.59
C GLU A 80 -7.07 -0.50 -3.61
N LEU A 81 -5.99 -0.02 -4.25
CA LEU A 81 -5.75 1.40 -4.45
C LEU A 81 -6.79 2.04 -5.37
N GLN A 82 -7.30 1.32 -6.38
CA GLN A 82 -8.38 1.83 -7.23
C GLN A 82 -9.64 2.08 -6.42
N ASP A 83 -10.02 1.11 -5.59
CA ASP A 83 -11.19 1.23 -4.71
C ASP A 83 -11.01 2.35 -3.68
N PHE A 84 -9.84 2.41 -3.03
CA PHE A 84 -9.50 3.48 -2.08
C PHE A 84 -9.63 4.87 -2.72
N VAL A 85 -9.06 5.06 -3.92
CA VAL A 85 -9.12 6.36 -4.59
C VAL A 85 -10.54 6.71 -5.03
N ALA A 86 -11.31 5.74 -5.52
CA ALA A 86 -12.71 5.95 -5.90
C ALA A 86 -13.59 6.39 -4.72
N GLU A 87 -13.26 5.95 -3.50
CA GLU A 87 -13.96 6.30 -2.26
C GLU A 87 -13.39 7.54 -1.55
N SER A 88 -12.19 7.98 -1.93
CA SER A 88 -11.50 9.12 -1.32
C SER A 88 -12.08 10.48 -1.72
N SER A 89 -11.88 11.47 -0.87
CA SER A 89 -12.30 12.85 -1.16
C SER A 89 -11.46 13.50 -2.27
N PHE A 90 -10.20 13.10 -2.42
CA PHE A 90 -9.29 13.61 -3.45
C PHE A 90 -9.47 12.91 -4.81
N GLY A 91 -10.01 11.70 -4.83
CA GLY A 91 -10.25 10.91 -6.04
C GLY A 91 -11.70 10.97 -6.55
N TRP A 92 -12.63 11.50 -5.77
CA TRP A 92 -14.05 11.54 -6.13
C TRP A 92 -14.28 12.28 -7.46
N GLY A 93 -14.84 11.56 -8.44
CA GLY A 93 -15.15 12.10 -9.78
C GLY A 93 -14.06 11.88 -10.84
N GLU A 94 -12.91 11.30 -10.47
CA GLU A 94 -11.83 10.97 -11.40
C GLU A 94 -11.90 9.48 -11.82
N LEU A 95 -11.99 9.19 -13.12
CA LEU A 95 -11.86 7.82 -13.64
C LEU A 95 -10.38 7.43 -13.70
N ARG A 96 -9.97 6.44 -12.89
CA ARG A 96 -8.58 5.97 -12.81
C ARG A 96 -8.50 4.46 -13.08
N GLY A 97 -7.43 4.05 -13.78
CA GLY A 97 -7.37 2.81 -14.57
C GLY A 97 -6.75 1.60 -13.90
#